data_AF-A0A0F9JS22-F1
#
_entry.id   AF-A0A0F9JS22-F1
#
_cell.length_a   1.000
_cell.length_b   1.000
_cell.length_c   1.000
_cell.angle_alpha   90.00
_cell.angle_beta   90.00
_cell.angle_gamma   90.00
#
_symmetry.space_group_name_H-M   'P 1'
#
loop_
_entity.id
_entity.type
_entity.pdbx_description
1 polymer ?
#
loop_
_entity_poly.entity_id
_entity_poly.type
_entity_poly.pdbx_seq_one_letter_code
_entity_poly.pdbx_strand_id
1 'polypeptide(L)'
;MADNVRSDNGVGVILDRYKRARSRKEESDSLRQEAGYYAWPNAWRQVINAEQSEGTQNNLELYDSTALMAGFTLTSRGFSYIMPAGAFWFGFTARDPALNERPELMKWMSTAASITHKEIWRSNFQREMFMR
;
A
#
# COMPACT_ATOMS: atom_id res chain seq x y z
N MET A 1 -40.26 2.20 -1.77
CA MET A 1 -39.80 1.21 -0.79
C MET A 1 -38.82 0.31 -1.52
N ALA A 2 -37.52 0.56 -1.36
CA ALA A 2 -36.48 -0.23 -2.01
C ALA A 2 -36.05 -1.31 -1.01
N ASP A 3 -36.39 -2.56 -1.31
CA ASP A 3 -36.04 -3.71 -0.50
C ASP A 3 -34.52 -3.83 -0.37
N ASN A 4 -34.05 -3.78 0.88
CA ASN A 4 -32.68 -4.13 1.26
C ASN A 4 -32.49 -5.63 1.05
N VAL A 5 -32.16 -6.05 -0.18
CA VAL A 5 -31.64 -7.39 -0.45
C VAL A 5 -30.19 -7.43 0.04
N ARG A 6 -30.00 -7.43 1.36
CA ARG A 6 -28.80 -8.02 1.94
C ARG A 6 -28.95 -9.52 1.74
N SER A 7 -28.41 -10.03 0.63
CA SER A 7 -28.38 -11.46 0.38
C SER A 7 -27.64 -12.14 1.53
N ASP A 8 -28.31 -13.09 2.16
CA ASP A 8 -27.85 -13.88 3.31
C ASP A 8 -26.69 -14.85 2.97
N ASN A 9 -26.01 -14.60 1.85
CA ASN A 9 -24.91 -15.38 1.28
C ASN A 9 -23.57 -14.60 1.25
N GLY A 10 -23.54 -13.35 1.72
CA GLY A 10 -22.37 -12.46 1.58
C GLY A 10 -21.14 -12.96 2.34
N VAL A 11 -21.30 -13.43 3.58
CA VAL A 11 -20.17 -13.82 4.44
C VAL A 11 -19.48 -15.08 3.91
N GLY A 12 -20.25 -16.10 3.50
CA GLY A 12 -19.69 -17.34 2.93
C GLY A 12 -18.89 -17.10 1.65
N VAL A 13 -19.40 -16.24 0.76
CA VAL A 13 -18.71 -15.85 -0.48
C VAL A 13 -17.43 -15.05 -0.19
N ILE A 14 -17.46 -14.15 0.79
CA ILE A 14 -16.26 -13.38 1.20
C ILE A 14 -15.22 -14.31 1.81
N LEU A 15 -15.63 -15.24 2.68
CA LEU A 15 -14.73 -16.22 3.30
C LEU A 15 -14.11 -17.15 2.25
N ASP A 16 -14.87 -17.58 1.26
CA ASP A 16 -14.35 -18.39 0.16
C ASP A 16 -13.33 -17.61 -0.70
N ARG A 17 -13.63 -16.34 -1.03
CA ARG A 17 -12.68 -15.45 -1.72
C ARG A 17 -11.41 -15.25 -0.89
N TYR A 18 -11.54 -15.08 0.42
CA TYR A 18 -10.40 -14.95 1.33
C TYR A 18 -9.56 -16.23 1.35
N LYS A 19 -10.18 -17.40 1.48
CA LYS A 19 -9.47 -18.70 1.45
C LYS A 19 -8.68 -18.88 0.15
N ARG A 20 -9.29 -18.55 -1.00
CA ARG A 20 -8.61 -18.58 -2.31
C ARG A 20 -7.50 -17.54 -2.45
N ALA A 21 -7.61 -16.39 -1.80
CA ALA A 21 -6.54 -15.38 -1.78
C ALA A 21 -5.39 -15.83 -0.88
N ARG A 22 -5.71 -16.43 0.28
CA ARG A 22 -4.76 -16.96 1.24
C ARG A 22 -3.93 -18.10 0.63
N SER A 23 -4.55 -19.06 -0.03
CA SER A 23 -3.82 -20.17 -0.67
C SER A 23 -2.83 -19.69 -1.73
N ARG A 24 -3.17 -18.65 -2.50
CA ARG A 24 -2.26 -18.02 -3.47
C ARG A 24 -1.13 -17.25 -2.79
N LYS A 25 -1.39 -16.66 -1.63
CA LYS A 25 -0.38 -15.95 -0.85
C LYS A 25 0.64 -16.94 -0.27
N GLU A 26 0.16 -18.07 0.28
CA GLU A 26 0.96 -19.11 0.93
C GLU A 26 2.09 -19.63 0.04
N GLU A 27 1.89 -19.75 -1.28
CA GLU A 27 2.92 -20.16 -2.24
C GLU A 27 4.15 -19.24 -2.21
N SER A 28 3.95 -17.94 -2.04
CA SER A 28 5.01 -16.93 -2.07
C SER A 28 5.50 -16.50 -0.68
N ASP A 29 4.83 -16.95 0.38
CA ASP A 29 5.09 -16.46 1.74
C ASP A 29 6.43 -16.94 2.27
N SER A 30 6.87 -18.15 1.93
CA SER A 30 8.20 -18.65 2.32
C SER A 30 9.32 -17.79 1.74
N LEU A 31 9.26 -17.49 0.44
CA LEU A 31 10.24 -16.63 -0.24
C LEU A 31 10.25 -15.20 0.32
N ARG A 32 9.07 -14.67 0.66
CA ARG A 32 8.96 -13.34 1.29
C ARG A 32 9.52 -13.29 2.70
N GLN A 33 9.34 -14.37 3.46
CA GLN A 33 9.91 -14.48 4.81
C GLN A 33 11.43 -14.54 4.75
N GLU A 34 11.98 -15.35 3.85
CA GLU A 34 13.43 -15.45 3.64
C GLU A 34 14.02 -14.12 3.16
N ALA A 35 13.42 -13.48 2.15
CA ALA A 35 13.88 -12.17 1.67
C ALA A 35 13.76 -11.08 2.77
N GLY A 36 12.66 -11.09 3.53
CA GLY A 36 12.43 -10.17 4.64
C GLY A 36 13.44 -10.36 5.76
N TYR A 37 13.87 -11.60 6.04
CA TYR A 37 14.87 -11.89 7.06
C TYR A 37 16.15 -11.09 6.85
N TYR A 38 16.62 -11.01 5.59
CA TYR A 38 17.85 -10.31 5.22
C TYR A 38 17.65 -8.82 4.96
N ALA A 39 16.56 -8.43 4.29
CA ALA A 39 16.34 -7.05 3.87
C ALA A 39 15.62 -6.19 4.92
N TRP A 40 14.83 -6.81 5.81
CA TRP A 40 14.05 -6.10 6.83
C TRP A 40 13.85 -6.93 8.13
N PRO A 41 14.93 -7.10 8.92
CA PRO A 41 14.95 -7.96 10.12
C PRO A 41 13.88 -7.65 11.18
N ASN A 42 13.44 -6.39 11.25
CA ASN A 42 12.43 -5.94 12.23
C ASN A 42 10.98 -6.07 11.74
N ALA A 43 10.74 -6.25 10.44
CA ALA A 43 9.37 -6.29 9.89
C ALA A 43 9.01 -7.60 9.18
N TRP A 44 9.96 -8.48 8.86
CA TRP A 44 9.64 -9.77 8.24
C TRP A 44 8.68 -10.63 9.07
N ARG A 45 8.73 -10.47 10.41
CA ARG A 45 7.80 -11.11 11.34
C ARG A 45 6.44 -10.42 11.46
N GLN A 46 6.25 -9.20 10.93
CA GLN A 46 4.92 -8.56 10.89
C GLN A 46 3.97 -9.27 9.92
N VAL A 47 4.49 -10.14 9.07
CA VAL A 47 3.70 -11.08 8.24
C VAL A 47 3.17 -12.25 9.08
N ILE A 48 3.68 -12.45 10.30
CA ILE A 48 3.34 -13.56 11.21
C ILE A 48 2.46 -13.03 12.35
N ASN A 49 1.27 -13.60 12.46
CA ASN A 49 0.32 -13.66 13.58
C ASN A 49 0.49 -12.73 14.79
N ALA A 50 -0.64 -12.15 15.22
CA ALA A 50 -0.86 -11.30 16.40
C ALA A 50 -0.51 -11.90 17.79
N GLU A 51 0.19 -13.03 17.84
CA GLU A 51 0.53 -13.77 19.08
C GLU A 51 2.07 -13.85 19.28
N GLN A 52 2.80 -12.77 19.04
CA GLN A 52 4.19 -12.72 19.51
C GLN A 52 4.21 -12.38 21.01
N SER A 53 4.90 -13.19 21.81
CA SER A 53 5.19 -12.81 23.20
C SER A 53 6.16 -11.62 23.20
N GLU A 54 5.79 -10.56 23.93
CA GLU A 54 6.66 -9.43 24.19
C GLU A 54 7.96 -9.92 24.84
N GLY A 55 9.10 -9.86 24.13
CA GLY A 55 10.41 -10.07 24.75
C GLY A 55 11.44 -10.93 24.00
N THR A 56 11.11 -11.53 22.85
CA THR A 56 12.13 -12.32 22.11
C THR A 56 13.04 -11.40 21.28
N GLN A 57 14.15 -10.94 21.87
CA GLN A 57 15.20 -10.20 21.15
C GLN A 57 16.10 -11.15 20.36
N ASN A 58 16.10 -11.05 19.03
CA ASN A 58 17.03 -11.79 18.16
C ASN A 58 18.31 -10.97 17.92
N ASN A 59 19.13 -10.79 18.96
CA ASN A 59 20.40 -10.05 18.87
C ASN A 59 21.61 -10.92 18.45
N LEU A 60 21.39 -12.16 18.00
CA LEU A 60 22.45 -13.16 17.85
C LEU A 60 23.06 -13.26 16.45
N GLU A 61 22.47 -12.64 15.43
CA GLU A 61 23.03 -12.67 14.07
C GLU A 61 23.69 -11.34 13.70
N LEU A 62 24.96 -11.43 13.29
CA LEU A 62 25.72 -10.32 12.75
C LEU A 62 25.20 -10.04 11.34
N TYR A 63 24.23 -9.12 11.23
CA TYR A 63 23.60 -8.79 9.96
C TYR A 63 24.59 -8.18 8.96
N ASP A 64 24.67 -8.75 7.75
CA ASP A 64 25.22 -8.03 6.61
C ASP A 64 24.28 -6.86 6.25
N SER A 65 24.75 -5.63 6.47
CA SER A 65 23.96 -4.42 6.21
C SER A 65 23.69 -4.16 4.72
N THR A 66 24.34 -4.87 3.80
CA THR A 66 24.23 -4.64 2.36
C THR A 66 22.79 -4.77 1.86
N ALA A 67 22.10 -5.86 2.22
CA ALA A 67 20.72 -6.11 1.80
C ALA A 67 19.74 -5.09 2.41
N LEU A 68 19.93 -4.75 3.68
CA LEU A 68 19.13 -3.75 4.38
C LEU A 68 19.29 -2.36 3.75
N MET A 69 20.54 -1.94 3.51
CA MET A 69 20.83 -0.64 2.90
C MET A 69 20.37 -0.56 1.44
N ALA A 70 20.49 -1.66 0.70
CA ALA A 70 19.96 -1.75 -0.67
C ALA A 70 18.44 -1.63 -0.69
N GLY A 71 17.73 -2.32 0.21
CA GLY A 71 16.27 -2.23 0.34
C GLY A 71 15.80 -0.83 0.72
N PHE A 72 16.46 -0.20 1.69
CA PHE A 72 16.17 1.19 2.09
C PHE A 72 16.41 2.18 0.96
N THR A 73 17.53 2.04 0.24
CA THR A 73 17.88 2.91 -0.90
C THR A 73 16.88 2.75 -2.04
N LEU A 74 16.51 1.52 -2.38
CA LEU A 74 15.54 1.23 -3.42
C LEU A 74 14.18 1.84 -3.10
N THR A 75 13.68 1.61 -1.88
CA THR A 75 12.37 2.12 -1.44
C THR A 75 12.35 3.64 -1.41
N SER A 76 13.40 4.26 -0.87
CA SER A 76 13.52 5.73 -0.82
C SER A 76 13.57 6.35 -2.22
N ARG A 77 14.31 5.74 -3.14
CA ARG A 77 14.39 6.22 -4.54
C ARG A 77 13.08 6.00 -5.29
N GLY A 78 12.45 4.83 -5.14
CA GLY A 78 11.17 4.52 -5.74
C GLY A 78 10.07 5.48 -5.27
N PHE A 79 10.00 5.73 -3.97
CA PHE A 79 9.05 6.69 -3.40
C PHE A 79 9.29 8.11 -3.92
N SER A 80 10.54 8.57 -3.92
CA SER A 80 10.89 9.91 -4.43
C SER A 80 10.57 10.08 -5.91
N TYR A 81 10.62 9.00 -6.69
CA TYR A 81 10.30 9.00 -8.11
C TYR A 81 8.78 9.00 -8.37
N ILE A 82 8.03 8.15 -7.67
CA ILE A 82 6.58 7.99 -7.88
C ILE A 82 5.80 9.15 -7.24
N MET A 83 6.24 9.60 -6.05
CA MET A 83 5.56 10.62 -5.24
C MET A 83 6.56 11.67 -4.75
N PRO A 84 7.13 12.50 -5.66
CA PRO A 84 8.03 13.57 -5.28
C PRO A 84 7.38 14.54 -4.30
N ALA A 85 8.14 14.90 -3.27
CA ALA A 85 7.67 15.87 -2.28
C ALA A 85 7.53 17.27 -2.90
N GLY A 86 6.41 17.94 -2.62
CA GLY A 86 6.15 19.29 -3.12
C GLY A 86 5.74 19.40 -4.60
N ALA A 87 5.53 18.28 -5.31
CA ALA A 87 5.06 18.27 -6.68
C ALA A 87 3.76 17.48 -6.84
N PHE A 88 2.92 17.89 -7.79
CA PHE A 88 1.76 17.11 -8.21
C PHE A 88 2.23 15.89 -9.02
N TRP A 89 1.95 14.70 -8.53
CA TRP A 89 2.27 13.42 -9.18
C TRP A 89 1.03 12.72 -9.75
N PHE A 90 -0.14 13.35 -9.66
CA PHE A 90 -1.38 12.87 -10.25
C PHE A 90 -2.22 14.04 -10.78
N GLY A 91 -3.17 13.71 -11.65
CA GLY A 91 -4.16 14.63 -12.18
C GLY A 91 -5.40 13.88 -12.63
N PHE A 92 -6.49 14.63 -12.87
CA PHE A 92 -7.74 14.07 -13.35
C PHE A 92 -7.96 14.48 -14.80
N THR A 93 -8.40 13.52 -15.61
CA THR A 93 -8.80 13.71 -17.00
C THR A 93 -10.15 13.03 -17.22
N ALA A 94 -10.96 13.59 -18.12
CA ALA A 94 -12.18 12.91 -18.54
C ALA A 94 -11.81 11.70 -19.40
N ARG A 95 -12.56 10.60 -19.22
CA ARG A 95 -12.45 9.42 -20.08
C ARG A 95 -12.87 9.74 -21.52
N ASP A 96 -13.83 10.63 -21.69
CA ASP A 96 -14.26 11.14 -23.00
C ASP A 96 -13.37 12.33 -23.42
N PRO A 97 -12.61 12.22 -24.52
CA PRO A 97 -11.73 13.29 -25.00
C PRO A 97 -12.47 14.60 -25.28
N ALA A 98 -13.71 14.56 -25.78
CA ALA A 98 -14.47 15.76 -26.14
C ALA A 98 -14.81 16.62 -24.91
N LEU A 99 -14.84 16.02 -23.72
CA LEU A 99 -15.07 16.71 -22.46
C LEU A 99 -13.82 17.45 -21.96
N ASN A 100 -12.62 17.01 -22.35
CA ASN A 100 -11.36 17.66 -21.96
C ASN A 100 -11.15 19.00 -22.69
N GLU A 101 -11.88 19.26 -23.78
CA GLU A 101 -11.83 20.55 -24.50
C GLU A 101 -12.65 21.64 -23.79
N ARG A 102 -13.53 21.27 -22.84
CA ARG A 102 -14.38 22.22 -22.11
C ARG A 102 -13.58 22.89 -20.99
N PRO A 103 -13.34 24.21 -21.04
CA PRO A 103 -12.49 24.90 -20.04
C PRO A 103 -13.03 24.81 -18.62
N GLU A 104 -14.37 24.85 -18.46
CA GLU A 104 -15.02 24.76 -17.15
C GLU A 104 -14.77 23.40 -16.49
N LEU A 105 -14.81 22.31 -17.26
CA LEU A 105 -14.59 20.98 -16.73
C LEU A 105 -13.13 20.78 -16.35
N MET A 106 -12.19 21.28 -17.17
CA MET A 106 -10.76 21.25 -16.85
C MET A 106 -10.44 22.05 -15.58
N LYS A 107 -11.08 23.21 -15.39
CA LYS A 107 -10.97 24.00 -14.15
C LYS A 107 -11.50 23.22 -12.95
N TRP A 108 -12.64 22.55 -13.08
CA TRP A 108 -13.20 21.73 -12.01
C TRP A 108 -12.28 20.55 -11.66
N MET A 109 -11.75 19.85 -12.66
CA MET A 109 -10.80 18.74 -12.46
C MET A 109 -9.49 19.20 -11.81
N SER A 110 -8.95 20.35 -12.22
CA SER A 110 -7.77 20.96 -11.59
C SER A 110 -8.03 21.33 -10.12
N THR A 111 -9.23 21.84 -9.83
CA THR A 111 -9.66 22.15 -8.45
C THR A 111 -9.78 20.87 -7.63
N ALA A 112 -10.41 19.82 -8.17
CA ALA A 112 -10.53 18.52 -7.51
C ALA A 112 -9.16 17.88 -7.26
N ALA A 113 -8.21 17.97 -8.21
CA ALA A 113 -6.84 17.50 -8.05
C ALA A 113 -6.13 18.24 -6.91
N SER A 114 -6.28 19.57 -6.85
CA SER A 114 -5.71 20.41 -5.79
C SER A 114 -6.25 20.06 -4.40
N ILE A 115 -7.57 19.85 -4.29
CA ILE A 115 -8.22 19.44 -3.04
C ILE A 115 -7.72 18.06 -2.61
N THR A 116 -7.72 17.10 -3.53
CA THR A 116 -7.25 15.73 -3.26
C THR A 116 -5.80 15.73 -2.81
N HIS A 117 -4.94 16.53 -3.46
CA HIS A 117 -3.54 16.64 -3.11
C HIS A 117 -3.38 17.15 -1.69
N LYS A 118 -4.10 18.21 -1.34
CA LYS A 118 -4.12 18.78 0.01
C LYS A 118 -4.56 17.76 1.07
N GLU A 119 -5.58 16.96 0.80
CA GLU A 119 -6.06 15.94 1.74
C GLU A 119 -5.07 14.77 1.88
N ILE A 120 -4.43 14.34 0.79
CA ILE A 120 -3.35 13.34 0.85
C ILE A 120 -2.20 13.86 1.73
N TRP A 121 -1.78 15.12 1.56
CA TRP A 121 -0.71 15.73 2.35
C TRP A 121 -1.06 15.94 3.82
N ARG A 122 -2.33 16.20 4.13
CA ARG A 122 -2.82 16.31 5.51
C ARG A 122 -2.96 14.96 6.20
N SER A 123 -3.23 13.92 5.43
CA SER A 123 -3.34 12.56 5.93
C SER A 123 -1.97 11.97 6.27
N ASN A 124 -1.98 10.88 7.04
CA ASN A 124 -0.76 10.09 7.27
C ASN A 124 -0.37 9.22 6.08
N PHE A 125 -0.90 9.45 4.87
CA PHE A 125 -0.69 8.60 3.70
C PHE A 125 0.80 8.39 3.38
N GLN A 126 1.60 9.45 3.34
CA GLN A 126 3.04 9.32 3.06
C GLN A 126 3.77 8.51 4.13
N ARG A 127 3.35 8.69 5.39
CA ARG A 127 3.88 7.95 6.52
C ARG A 127 3.55 6.46 6.41
N GLU A 128 2.31 6.12 6.06
CA GLU A 128 1.86 4.75 5.88
C GLU A 128 2.53 4.07 4.68
N MET A 129 2.79 4.80 3.60
CA MET A 129 3.51 4.28 2.43
C MET A 129 4.99 3.98 2.70
N PHE A 130 5.58 4.55 3.75
CA PHE A 130 7.01 4.38 4.08
C PHE A 130 7.26 3.43 5.27
N MET A 131 6.27 3.27 6.17
CA MET A 131 6.45 2.55 7.45
C MET A 131 5.57 1.30 7.63
N ARG A 132 4.84 0.85 6.60
CA ARG A 132 4.14 -0.44 6.61
C ARG A 132 4.69 -1.40 5.56
#